data_AF-A0A7W8E6A4-F1
#
_entry.id   AF-A0A7W8E6A4-F1
#
_cell.length_a   1.000
_cell.length_b   1.000
_cell.length_c   1.000
_cell.angle_alpha   90.00
_cell.angle_beta   90.00
_cell.angle_gamma   90.00
#
_symmetry.space_group_name_H-M   'P 1'
#
loop_
_entity.id
_entity.type
_entity.pdbx_description
1 polymer ?
#
loop_
_entity_poly.entity_id
_entity_poly.type
_entity_poly.pdbx_seq_one_letter_code
_entity_poly.pdbx_strand_id
1 'polypeptide(L)'
;MKYPVTPDGRYFVVRGRLWRCSNPGLPADRREELTHTLMEARRDKGRAMRAGDEEGRERARQRVDAAKKALGERGPVWWTDGAQDWNRHLAKNTPYADWFAAQPGRD
;
A
#
# COMPACT_ATOMS: atom_id res chain seq x y z
N MET A 1 14.56 2.04 5.12
CA MET A 1 14.31 3.32 4.42
C MET A 1 12.92 3.80 4.80
N LYS A 2 12.82 5.00 5.39
CA LYS A 2 11.53 5.65 5.68
C LYS A 2 11.11 6.39 4.41
N TYR A 3 10.01 5.99 3.80
CA TYR A 3 9.47 6.70 2.64
C TYR A 3 8.77 7.99 3.11
N PRO A 4 8.82 9.08 2.32
CA PRO A 4 8.06 10.28 2.64
C PRO A 4 6.56 9.98 2.54
N VAL A 5 5.80 10.53 3.49
CA VAL A 5 4.34 10.39 3.61
C VAL A 5 3.71 11.74 3.32
N THR A 6 2.66 11.76 2.52
CA THR A 6 1.92 12.98 2.15
C THR A 6 1.46 13.73 3.41
N PRO A 7 1.29 15.06 3.35
CA PRO A 7 0.91 15.86 4.52
C PRO A 7 -0.39 15.40 5.20
N ASP A 8 -1.31 14.84 4.42
CA ASP A 8 -2.60 14.30 4.89
C ASP A 8 -2.52 12.83 5.37
N GLY A 9 -1.34 12.21 5.34
CA GLY A 9 -1.13 10.83 5.76
C GLY A 9 -1.67 9.76 4.81
N ARG A 10 -2.32 10.13 3.69
CA ARG A 10 -3.04 9.18 2.83
C ARG A 10 -2.13 8.28 2.02
N TYR A 11 -0.94 8.77 1.65
CA TYR A 11 -0.02 8.04 0.79
C TYR A 11 1.42 8.14 1.28
N PHE A 12 2.21 7.12 0.99
CA PHE A 12 3.66 7.18 1.03
C PHE A 12 4.24 7.05 -0.38
N VAL A 13 5.45 7.55 -0.60
CA VAL A 13 6.06 7.56 -1.94
C VAL A 13 7.22 6.59 -2.08
N VAL A 14 7.13 5.68 -3.05
CA VAL A 14 8.21 4.77 -3.43
C VAL A 14 8.57 5.02 -4.89
N ARG A 15 9.81 5.41 -5.18
CA ARG A 15 10.29 5.69 -6.55
C ARG A 15 9.35 6.63 -7.32
N GLY A 16 8.89 7.68 -6.65
CA GLY A 16 7.95 8.67 -7.16
C GLY A 16 6.51 8.23 -7.37
N ARG A 17 6.16 7.00 -6.99
CA ARG A 17 4.80 6.47 -7.03
C ARG A 17 4.13 6.61 -5.67
N LEU A 18 2.92 7.15 -5.63
CA LEU A 18 2.07 7.12 -4.45
C LEU A 18 1.58 5.70 -4.18
N TRP A 19 1.60 5.31 -2.90
CA TRP A 19 1.02 4.08 -2.39
C TRP A 19 0.17 4.45 -1.19
N ARG A 20 -1.11 4.07 -1.23
CA ARG A 20 -2.03 4.38 -0.14
C ARG A 20 -1.57 3.71 1.16
N CYS A 21 -1.55 4.48 2.22
CA CYS A 21 -1.29 4.03 3.58
C CYS A 21 -2.42 3.13 4.07
N SER A 22 -2.12 2.24 5.01
CA SER A 22 -3.15 1.52 5.74
C SER A 22 -4.07 2.51 6.46
N ASN A 23 -5.35 2.16 6.60
CA ASN A 23 -6.34 2.98 7.30
C ASN A 23 -5.90 3.22 8.75
N PRO A 24 -5.61 4.47 9.16
CA PRO A 24 -5.17 4.78 10.52
C PRO A 24 -6.27 4.58 11.57
N GLY A 25 -7.55 4.52 11.15
CA GLY A 25 -8.68 4.22 12.02
C GLY A 25 -8.88 2.74 12.36
N LEU A 26 -8.01 1.84 11.87
CA LEU A 26 -8.06 0.43 12.27
C LEU A 26 -7.59 0.26 13.72
N PRO A 27 -8.30 -0.53 14.54
CA PRO A 27 -7.81 -0.98 15.83
C PRO A 27 -6.41 -1.60 15.72
N ALA A 28 -5.55 -1.37 16.71
CA ALA A 28 -4.13 -1.75 16.64
C ALA A 28 -3.93 -3.26 16.51
N ASP A 29 -4.69 -4.04 17.28
CA ASP A 29 -4.80 -5.50 17.21
C ASP A 29 -5.22 -5.95 15.81
N ARG A 30 -6.27 -5.33 15.26
CA ARG A 30 -6.76 -5.68 13.92
C ARG A 30 -5.72 -5.37 12.85
N ARG A 31 -5.02 -4.24 12.97
CA ARG A 31 -3.94 -3.86 12.06
C ARG A 31 -2.77 -4.84 12.14
N GLU A 32 -2.42 -5.31 13.33
CA GLU A 32 -1.38 -6.30 13.55
C GLU A 32 -1.73 -7.64 12.91
N GLU A 33 -2.94 -8.15 13.17
CA GLU A 33 -3.46 -9.38 12.56
C GLU A 33 -3.39 -9.34 11.03
N LEU A 34 -3.91 -8.27 10.44
CA LEU A 34 -3.92 -8.11 8.97
C LEU A 34 -2.52 -7.96 8.40
N THR A 35 -1.60 -7.32 9.13
CA THR A 35 -0.19 -7.24 8.75
C THR A 35 0.45 -8.63 8.78
N HIS A 36 0.17 -9.42 9.81
CA HIS A 36 0.64 -10.80 9.91
C HIS A 36 0.12 -11.66 8.74
N THR A 37 -1.19 -11.61 8.47
CA THR A 37 -1.81 -12.31 7.32
C THR A 37 -1.17 -11.88 5.99
N LEU A 38 -0.92 -10.58 5.79
CA LEU A 38 -0.29 -10.07 4.58
C LEU A 38 1.14 -10.63 4.41
N MET A 39 1.93 -10.67 5.49
CA MET A 39 3.30 -11.17 5.42
C MET A 39 3.35 -12.69 5.20
N GLU A 40 2.43 -13.44 5.80
CA GLU A 40 2.26 -14.86 5.54
C GLU A 40 1.93 -15.12 4.07
N ALA A 41 0.91 -14.44 3.52
CA ALA A 41 0.53 -14.59 2.11
C ALA A 41 1.68 -14.22 1.15
N ARG A 42 2.51 -13.23 1.49
CA ARG A 42 3.72 -12.89 0.71
C ARG A 42 4.78 -13.99 0.76
N ARG A 43 5.01 -14.60 1.93
CA ARG A 43 5.93 -15.74 2.07
C ARG A 43 5.44 -16.91 1.23
N ASP A 44 4.15 -17.22 1.28
CA ASP A 44 3.52 -18.30 0.52
C ASP A 44 3.67 -18.08 -0.98
N LYS A 45 3.41 -16.85 -1.45
CA LYS A 45 3.65 -16.47 -2.83
C LYS A 45 5.10 -16.70 -3.24
N GLY A 46 6.06 -16.32 -2.39
CA GLY A 46 7.49 -16.54 -2.65
C GLY A 46 7.90 -18.03 -2.65
N ARG A 47 7.21 -18.89 -1.88
CA ARG A 47 7.40 -20.35 -1.95
C ARG A 47 6.85 -20.92 -3.25
N ALA A 48 5.61 -20.57 -3.60
CA ALA A 48 4.96 -21.03 -4.83
C ALA A 48 5.74 -20.61 -6.09
N MET A 49 6.23 -19.36 -6.15
CA MET A 49 7.10 -18.88 -7.23
C MET A 49 8.37 -19.72 -7.41
N ARG A 50 9.03 -20.11 -6.31
CA ARG A 50 10.26 -20.92 -6.37
C ARG A 50 9.98 -22.38 -6.75
N ALA A 51 8.81 -22.88 -6.39
CA ALA A 51 8.38 -24.25 -6.71
C ALA A 51 7.78 -24.39 -8.12
N GLY A 52 7.55 -23.28 -8.85
CA GLY A 52 6.81 -23.32 -10.12
C GLY A 52 5.32 -23.63 -9.94
N ASP A 53 4.78 -23.49 -8.73
CA ASP A 53 3.37 -23.75 -8.41
C ASP A 53 2.51 -22.53 -8.81
N GLU A 54 1.96 -22.58 -10.02
CA GLU A 54 1.12 -21.50 -10.55
C GLU A 54 -0.17 -21.31 -9.76
N GLU A 55 -0.81 -22.40 -9.34
CA GLU A 55 -2.06 -22.35 -8.59
C GLU A 55 -1.83 -21.77 -7.19
N GLY A 56 -0.80 -22.23 -6.50
CA GLY A 56 -0.39 -21.67 -5.21
C GLY A 56 0.02 -20.20 -5.30
N ARG A 57 0.65 -19.79 -6.41
CA ARG A 57 0.99 -18.39 -6.67
C ARG A 57 -0.27 -17.53 -6.79
N GLU A 58 -1.30 -18.00 -7.50
CA GLU A 58 -2.54 -17.25 -7.67
C GLU A 58 -3.36 -17.22 -6.36
N ARG A 59 -3.47 -18.34 -5.63
CA ARG A 59 -4.08 -18.37 -4.28
C ARG A 59 -3.41 -17.38 -3.33
N ALA A 60 -2.08 -17.36 -3.30
CA ALA A 60 -1.33 -16.43 -2.46
C ALA A 60 -1.50 -14.96 -2.92
N ARG A 61 -1.61 -14.71 -4.23
CA ARG A 61 -1.91 -13.37 -4.77
C ARG A 61 -3.28 -12.87 -4.30
N GLN A 62 -4.30 -13.72 -4.33
CA GLN A 62 -5.64 -13.38 -3.86
C GLN A 62 -5.64 -13.05 -2.36
N ARG A 63 -4.95 -13.85 -1.55
CA ARG A 63 -4.77 -13.58 -0.11
C ARG A 63 -4.05 -12.25 0.16
N VAL A 64 -3.02 -11.93 -0.62
CA VAL A 64 -2.35 -10.61 -0.54
C VAL A 64 -3.32 -9.48 -0.88
N ASP A 65 -4.14 -9.64 -1.91
CA ASP A 65 -5.09 -8.59 -2.29
C ASP A 65 -6.17 -8.38 -1.22
N ALA A 66 -6.73 -9.46 -0.69
CA ALA A 66 -7.71 -9.43 0.39
C ALA A 66 -7.15 -8.73 1.65
N ALA A 67 -5.95 -9.11 2.10
CA ALA A 67 -5.32 -8.47 3.26
C ALA A 67 -5.06 -6.97 3.03
N LYS A 68 -4.62 -6.59 1.81
CA LYS A 68 -4.40 -5.18 1.46
C LYS A 68 -5.69 -4.35 1.41
N LYS A 69 -6.79 -4.94 0.92
CA LYS A 69 -8.11 -4.32 0.96
C LYS A 69 -8.59 -4.13 2.40
N ALA A 70 -8.44 -5.14 3.24
CA ALA A 70 -8.79 -5.05 4.66
C ALA A 70 -7.94 -4.02 5.42
N LEU A 71 -6.65 -3.87 5.08
CA LEU A 71 -5.80 -2.80 5.61
C LEU A 71 -6.17 -1.40 5.08
N GLY A 72 -7.02 -1.28 4.06
CA GLY A 72 -7.33 -0.01 3.40
C GLY A 72 -6.26 0.46 2.41
N GLU A 73 -5.26 -0.36 2.06
CA GLU A 73 -4.23 -0.03 1.07
C GLU A 73 -4.77 -0.09 -0.38
N ARG A 74 -5.90 -0.79 -0.57
CA ARG A 74 -6.58 -1.01 -1.87
C ARG A 74 -8.10 -1.03 -1.68
N GLY A 75 -8.83 -0.88 -2.79
CA GLY A 75 -10.29 -0.88 -2.78
C GLY A 75 -10.83 0.51 -2.46
N PRO A 76 -12.02 0.60 -1.83
CA PRO A 76 -12.59 1.86 -1.40
C PRO A 76 -11.62 2.64 -0.50
N VAL A 77 -11.66 3.96 -0.61
CA VAL A 77 -10.87 4.86 0.23
C VAL A 77 -11.40 4.85 1.67
N TRP A 78 -10.52 5.10 2.64
CA TRP A 78 -10.89 5.17 4.05
C TRP A 78 -11.18 6.59 4.55
N TRP A 79 -11.00 7.60 3.69
CA TRP A 79 -11.38 8.99 3.99
C TRP A 79 -12.80 9.30 3.49
N THR A 80 -13.44 10.30 4.11
CA THR A 80 -14.85 10.64 3.89
C THR A 80 -15.07 12.01 3.24
N ASP A 81 -14.00 12.76 2.95
CA ASP A 81 -14.07 14.12 2.40
C ASP A 81 -14.33 14.17 0.88
N GLY A 82 -14.58 13.02 0.24
CA GLY A 82 -14.85 12.93 -1.20
C GLY A 82 -13.61 13.09 -2.09
N ALA A 83 -12.40 13.22 -1.53
CA ALA A 83 -11.20 13.36 -2.34
C ALA A 83 -10.93 12.13 -3.22
N GLN A 84 -10.39 12.35 -4.42
CA GLN A 84 -10.01 11.30 -5.35
C GLN A 84 -8.91 10.39 -4.79
N ASP A 85 -8.97 9.10 -5.14
CA ASP A 85 -7.89 8.15 -4.89
C ASP A 85 -6.76 8.30 -5.91
N TRP A 86 -5.60 8.75 -5.45
CA TRP A 86 -4.37 8.89 -6.21
C TRP A 86 -3.43 7.68 -6.07
N ASN A 87 -3.90 6.57 -5.50
CA ASN A 87 -3.08 5.37 -5.29
C ASN A 87 -2.47 4.88 -6.61
N ARG A 88 -1.15 4.64 -6.61
CA ARG A 88 -0.33 4.23 -7.76
C ARG A 88 -0.13 5.31 -8.84
N HIS A 89 -0.53 6.56 -8.62
CA HIS A 89 -0.15 7.67 -9.50
C HIS A 89 1.29 8.10 -9.24
N LEU A 90 1.93 8.74 -10.22
CA LEU A 90 3.18 9.46 -9.98
C LEU A 90 2.88 10.73 -9.20
N ALA A 91 3.58 10.96 -8.09
CA ALA A 91 3.30 12.10 -7.21
C ALA A 91 3.36 13.45 -7.94
N LYS A 92 4.26 13.59 -8.93
CA LYS A 92 4.36 14.78 -9.80
C LYS A 92 3.12 15.08 -10.66
N ASN A 93 2.22 14.11 -10.84
CA ASN A 93 1.00 14.25 -11.64
C ASN A 93 -0.25 14.33 -10.74
N THR A 94 -0.09 14.75 -9.49
CA THR A 94 -1.17 14.80 -8.48
C THR A 94 -1.07 16.10 -7.69
N PRO A 95 -2.08 16.44 -6.87
CA PRO A 95 -2.01 17.60 -5.96
C PRO A 95 -0.82 17.59 -5.00
N TYR A 96 -0.13 16.45 -4.84
CA TYR A 96 1.07 16.32 -4.02
C TYR A 96 2.37 16.72 -4.75
N ALA A 97 2.31 17.23 -5.98
CA ALA A 97 3.49 17.50 -6.81
C ALA A 97 4.49 18.45 -6.16
N ASP A 98 4.03 19.60 -5.67
CA ASP A 98 4.91 20.63 -5.08
C ASP A 98 5.52 20.16 -3.77
N TRP A 99 4.69 19.56 -2.90
CA TRP A 99 5.17 18.92 -1.66
C TRP A 99 6.21 17.84 -1.97
N PHE A 100 5.96 17.05 -3.01
CA PHE A 100 6.85 15.98 -3.42
C PHE A 100 8.18 16.58 -3.91
N ALA A 101 8.17 17.61 -4.77
CA ALA A 101 9.38 18.27 -5.28
C ALA A 101 10.25 18.86 -4.15
N ALA A 102 9.64 19.32 -3.06
CA ALA A 102 10.35 19.86 -1.90
C ALA A 102 10.99 18.80 -0.98
N GLN A 103 10.88 17.49 -1.28
CA GLN A 103 11.49 16.44 -0.45
C GLN A 103 13.02 16.40 -0.63
N PRO A 104 13.81 16.31 0.45
CA PRO A 104 15.28 16.32 0.38
C PRO A 104 15.85 15.13 -0.38
N GLY A 105 16.95 15.34 -1.10
CA GLY A 105 17.68 14.29 -1.84
C GLY A 105 17.10 13.95 -3.20
N ARG A 106 16.62 14.96 -3.94
CA ARG A 106 16.03 14.80 -5.27
C ARG A 106 16.70 15.52 -6.43
N ASP A 107 17.90 16.03 -6.18
CA ASP A 107 18.84 16.46 -7.23
C ASP A 107 19.58 15.25 -7.82
#